data_AF-A0A935J0E0-F1
#
_entry.id   AF-A0A935J0E0-F1
#
_cell.length_a   1.000
_cell.length_b   1.000
_cell.length_c   1.000
_cell.angle_alpha   90.00
_cell.angle_beta   90.00
_cell.angle_gamma   90.00
#
_symmetry.space_group_name_H-M   'P 1'
#
loop_
_entity.id
_entity.type
_entity.pdbx_description
1 polymer ?
#
loop_
_entity_poly.entity_id
_entity_poly.type
_entity_poly.pdbx_seq_one_letter_code
_entity_poly.pdbx_strand_id
1 'polypeptide(L)'
;MDPRTWEPGTTTFTVKLHIPSNAREGEYQLALWLPDGYESLRNNPLYAIQFANEGLWDEVTGLNVLGNVSITESAGGESERGKDFTVISAESSTSK
;
A
#
# COMPACT_ATOMS: atom_id res chain seq x y z
N MET A 1 -2.19 -10.75 -7.59
CA MET A 1 -1.64 -10.04 -8.78
C MET A 1 -0.54 -9.12 -8.33
N ASP A 2 0.31 -8.68 -9.25
CA ASP A 2 1.38 -7.72 -8.98
C ASP A 2 1.10 -6.41 -9.74
N PRO A 3 0.96 -5.25 -9.07
CA PRO A 3 0.71 -3.99 -9.76
C PRO A 3 1.80 -3.59 -10.76
N ARG A 4 3.01 -4.15 -10.63
CA ARG A 4 4.11 -3.95 -11.58
C ARG A 4 3.84 -4.56 -12.95
N THR A 5 2.84 -5.43 -13.06
CA THR A 5 2.45 -6.09 -14.32
C THR A 5 1.14 -5.57 -14.88
N TRP A 6 0.64 -4.42 -14.40
CA TRP A 6 -0.59 -3.83 -14.93
C TRP A 6 -0.37 -3.34 -16.38
N GLU A 7 -1.30 -3.71 -17.24
CA GLU A 7 -1.34 -3.25 -18.63
C GLU A 7 -2.05 -1.89 -18.75
N PRO A 8 -1.91 -1.18 -19.87
CA PRO A 8 -2.67 0.03 -20.12
C PRO A 8 -4.18 -0.18 -19.99
N GLY A 9 -4.85 0.77 -19.35
CA GLY A 9 -6.30 0.72 -19.10
C GLY A 9 -6.63 1.29 -17.73
N THR A 10 -7.88 1.11 -17.29
CA THR A 10 -8.27 1.43 -15.92
C THR A 10 -8.32 0.14 -15.11
N THR A 11 -7.47 0.04 -14.09
CA THR A 11 -7.49 -1.04 -13.12
C THR A 11 -7.94 -0.51 -11.77
N THR A 12 -9.00 -1.10 -11.22
CA THR A 12 -9.41 -0.90 -9.84
C THR A 12 -8.78 -2.00 -9.00
N PHE A 13 -8.14 -1.64 -7.89
CA PHE A 13 -7.58 -2.58 -6.93
C PHE A 13 -8.14 -2.30 -5.54
N THR A 14 -8.72 -3.32 -4.92
CA THR A 14 -9.36 -3.24 -3.61
C THR A 14 -8.64 -4.18 -2.66
N VAL A 15 -8.15 -3.64 -1.54
CA VAL A 15 -7.53 -4.42 -0.46
C VAL A 15 -8.33 -4.25 0.81
N LYS A 16 -8.63 -5.36 1.47
CA LYS A 16 -9.14 -5.37 2.84
C LYS A 16 -8.02 -5.84 3.77
N LEU A 17 -7.75 -5.08 4.82
CA LEU A 17 -6.67 -5.32 5.78
C LEU A 17 -7.26 -5.52 7.18
N HIS A 18 -6.66 -6.39 7.99
CA HIS A 18 -6.84 -6.35 9.44
C HIS A 18 -5.90 -5.32 10.05
N ILE A 19 -6.44 -4.50 10.94
CA ILE A 19 -5.66 -3.63 11.81
C ILE A 19 -5.26 -4.46 13.04
N PRO A 20 -3.97 -4.53 13.39
CA PRO A 20 -3.56 -5.28 14.56
C PRO A 20 -4.04 -4.58 15.84
N SER A 21 -4.50 -5.34 16.83
CA SER A 21 -5.08 -4.80 18.07
C SER A 21 -4.12 -3.97 18.93
N ASN A 22 -2.82 -3.98 18.61
CA ASN A 22 -1.80 -3.17 19.28
C ASN A 22 -1.38 -1.94 18.46
N ALA A 23 -2.00 -1.70 17.29
CA ALA A 23 -1.84 -0.44 16.58
C ALA A 23 -2.27 0.70 17.50
N ARG A 24 -1.45 1.74 17.58
CA ARG A 24 -1.79 2.91 18.38
C ARG A 24 -2.79 3.75 17.60
N GLU A 25 -3.67 4.43 18.30
CA GLU A 25 -4.47 5.47 17.65
C GLU A 25 -3.55 6.55 17.07
N GLY A 26 -3.93 7.09 15.91
CA GLY A 26 -3.22 8.18 15.26
C GLY A 26 -3.31 8.16 13.75
N GLU A 27 -2.59 9.09 13.14
CA GLU A 27 -2.48 9.23 11.69
C GLU A 27 -1.35 8.35 11.14
N TYR A 28 -1.67 7.55 10.14
CA TYR A 28 -0.76 6.69 9.41
C TYR A 28 -0.65 7.15 7.97
N GLN A 29 0.52 7.00 7.36
CA GLN A 29 0.67 7.17 5.92
C GLN A 29 0.37 5.85 5.21
N LEU A 30 -0.49 5.92 4.20
CA LEU A 30 -0.75 4.82 3.28
C LEU A 30 0.08 5.04 2.01
N ALA A 31 0.86 4.04 1.63
CA ALA A 31 1.70 4.10 0.44
C ALA A 31 1.68 2.78 -0.34
N LEU A 32 1.94 2.86 -1.64
CA LEU A 32 2.23 1.70 -2.48
C LEU A 32 3.74 1.58 -2.68
N TRP A 33 4.27 0.40 -2.34
CA TRP A 33 5.66 0.03 -2.57
C TRP A 33 5.74 -0.90 -3.77
N LEU A 34 6.34 -0.42 -4.86
CA LEU A 34 6.48 -1.16 -6.12
C LEU A 34 7.97 -1.32 -6.48
N PRO A 35 8.74 -2.04 -5.65
CA PRO A 35 10.18 -2.19 -5.85
C PRO A 35 10.50 -3.17 -6.98
N ASP A 36 11.78 -3.28 -7.31
CA ASP A 36 12.31 -4.36 -8.12
C ASP A 36 12.01 -5.76 -7.50
N GLY A 37 11.91 -6.78 -8.35
CA GLY A 37 11.63 -8.15 -7.93
C GLY A 37 12.79 -8.87 -7.27
N TYR A 38 14.03 -8.45 -7.52
CA TYR A 38 15.21 -9.00 -6.89
C TYR A 38 15.39 -8.44 -5.48
N GLU A 39 15.56 -9.33 -4.50
CA GLU A 39 15.72 -8.95 -3.09
C GLU A 39 16.91 -8.03 -2.84
N SER A 40 17.98 -8.16 -3.63
CA SER A 40 19.17 -7.32 -3.55
C SER A 40 18.92 -5.88 -4.01
N LEU A 41 17.88 -5.63 -4.80
CA LEU A 41 17.55 -4.33 -5.37
C LEU A 41 16.32 -3.69 -4.73
N ARG A 42 15.42 -4.47 -4.11
CA ARG A 42 14.11 -3.97 -3.66
C ARG A 42 14.15 -2.78 -2.68
N ASN A 43 15.23 -2.66 -1.91
CA ASN A 43 15.41 -1.57 -0.94
C ASN A 43 16.12 -0.34 -1.54
N ASN A 44 16.48 -0.36 -2.82
CA ASN A 44 17.08 0.78 -3.50
C ASN A 44 15.98 1.55 -4.27
N PRO A 45 15.65 2.79 -3.86
CA PRO A 45 14.56 3.55 -4.46
C PRO A 45 14.76 3.85 -5.96
N LEU A 46 15.99 3.81 -6.46
CA LEU A 46 16.29 3.97 -7.90
C LEU A 46 15.74 2.82 -8.77
N TYR A 47 15.34 1.71 -8.15
CA TYR A 47 14.78 0.54 -8.80
C TYR A 47 13.30 0.31 -8.43
N ALA A 48 12.62 1.31 -7.89
CA ALA A 48 11.18 1.26 -7.63
C ALA A 48 10.39 2.04 -8.69
N ILE A 49 9.16 1.62 -8.97
CA ILE A 49 8.28 2.30 -9.92
C ILE A 49 7.71 3.55 -9.26
N GLN A 50 8.05 4.72 -9.82
CA GLN A 50 7.47 6.01 -9.48
C GLN A 50 6.21 6.27 -10.32
N PHE A 51 5.12 6.73 -9.68
CA PHE A 51 3.93 7.18 -10.38
C PHE A 51 4.13 8.53 -11.05
N ALA A 52 3.44 8.76 -12.17
CA ALA A 52 3.46 10.03 -12.88
C ALA A 52 2.71 11.16 -12.14
N ASN A 53 1.91 10.82 -11.12
CA ASN A 53 1.20 11.79 -10.29
C ASN A 53 2.20 12.59 -9.45
N GLU A 54 2.10 13.92 -9.51
CA GLU A 54 2.94 14.82 -8.74
C GLU A 54 2.66 14.71 -7.23
N GLY A 55 3.71 14.86 -6.41
CA GLY A 55 3.60 14.96 -4.96
C GLY A 55 3.40 13.64 -4.19
N LEU A 56 3.33 12.49 -4.87
CA LEU A 56 3.19 11.18 -4.20
C LEU A 56 4.53 10.49 -3.91
N TRP A 57 5.58 10.81 -4.66
CA TRP A 57 6.85 10.08 -4.62
C TRP A 57 7.74 10.50 -3.45
N ASP A 58 8.19 9.52 -2.67
CA ASP A 58 9.24 9.69 -1.67
C ASP A 58 10.58 9.14 -2.22
N GLU A 59 11.48 10.05 -2.59
CA GLU A 59 12.79 9.71 -3.17
C GLU A 59 13.71 8.93 -2.22
N VAL A 60 13.50 9.02 -0.90
CA VAL A 60 14.35 8.35 0.09
C VAL A 60 13.96 6.89 0.25
N THR A 61 12.66 6.62 0.27
CA THR A 61 12.13 5.27 0.56
C THR A 61 11.71 4.50 -0.69
N GLY A 62 11.44 5.21 -1.80
CA GLY A 62 10.92 4.61 -3.04
C GLY A 62 9.44 4.27 -2.95
N LEU A 63 8.70 4.96 -2.07
CA LEU A 63 7.27 4.76 -1.85
C LEU A 63 6.44 5.76 -2.66
N ASN A 64 5.29 5.32 -3.15
CA ASN A 64 4.23 6.21 -3.67
C ASN A 64 3.20 6.44 -2.55
N VAL A 65 3.35 7.52 -1.79
CA VAL A 65 2.49 7.89 -0.67
C VAL A 65 1.15 8.38 -1.21
N LEU A 66 0.08 7.65 -0.93
CA LEU A 66 -1.28 7.92 -1.41
C LEU A 66 -2.04 8.90 -0.52
N GLY A 67 -1.64 9.01 0.76
CA GLY A 67 -2.25 9.93 1.72
C GLY A 67 -2.17 9.41 3.14
N ASN A 68 -2.99 10.02 4.00
CA ASN A 68 -3.09 9.68 5.41
C ASN A 68 -4.40 8.97 5.72
N VAL A 69 -4.35 8.05 6.69
CA VAL A 69 -5.51 7.36 7.26
C VAL A 69 -5.45 7.42 8.78
N SER A 70 -6.60 7.65 9.40
CA SER A 70 -6.72 7.69 10.86
C SER A 70 -7.09 6.32 11.40
N ILE A 71 -6.35 5.83 12.39
CA ILE A 71 -6.71 4.66 13.18
C ILE A 71 -7.24 5.16 14.53
N THR A 72 -8.48 4.80 14.83
CA THR A 72 -9.13 5.10 16.13
C THR A 72 -9.92 3.88 16.61
N GLU A 73 -10.01 3.71 17.94
CA GLU A 73 -10.81 2.64 18.55
C GLU A 73 -12.31 2.80 18.28
N SER A 74 -12.75 4.02 17.93
CA SER A 74 -14.13 4.33 17.60
C SER A 74 -14.54 4.00 16.16
N ALA A 75 -13.61 3.57 15.30
CA ALA A 75 -13.91 3.23 13.92
C ALA A 75 -14.75 1.95 13.84
N GLY A 76 -15.76 1.90 12.95
CA GLY A 76 -16.68 0.76 12.81
C GLY A 76 -16.10 -0.49 12.14
N GLY A 77 -14.77 -0.67 12.16
CA GLY A 77 -14.06 -1.80 11.57
C GLY A 77 -13.75 -2.91 12.57
N GLU A 78 -13.07 -3.97 12.11
CA GLU A 78 -12.63 -5.09 12.93
C GLU A 78 -11.10 -5.08 13.08
N SER A 79 -10.62 -5.27 14.31
CA SER A 79 -9.21 -5.50 14.61
C SER A 79 -8.93 -6.98 14.87
N GLU A 80 -7.76 -7.47 14.48
CA GLU A 80 -7.32 -8.83 14.78
C GLU A 80 -6.21 -8.83 15.84
N ARG A 81 -6.17 -9.87 16.68
CA ARG A 81 -5.08 -10.04 17.65
C ARG A 81 -3.78 -10.35 16.91
N GLY A 82 -2.81 -9.44 17.00
CA GLY A 82 -1.54 -9.57 16.30
C GLY A 82 -0.65 -8.35 16.52
N LYS A 83 0.47 -8.33 15.81
CA LYS A 83 1.39 -7.18 15.78
C LYS A 83 1.52 -6.54 14.40
N ASP A 84 1.04 -7.22 13.37
CA ASP A 84 1.27 -6.88 11.97
C ASP A 84 -0.06 -6.58 11.28
N PHE A 85 -0.04 -5.68 10.29
CA PHE A 85 -1.14 -5.50 9.35
C PHE A 85 -1.17 -6.69 8.39
N THR A 86 -2.31 -7.35 8.26
CA THR A 86 -2.47 -8.54 7.41
C THR A 86 -3.51 -8.29 6.33
N VAL A 87 -3.25 -8.78 5.12
CA VAL A 87 -4.21 -8.71 4.01
C VAL A 87 -5.24 -9.81 4.18
N ILE A 88 -6.52 -9.43 4.24
CA ILE A 88 -7.68 -10.33 4.27
C ILE A 88 -8.04 -10.76 2.85
N SER A 89 -8.16 -9.78 1.96
CA SER A 89 -8.44 -9.98 0.55
C SER A 89 -7.80 -8.89 -0.28
N ALA A 90 -7.45 -9.24 -1.51
CA ALA A 90 -6.95 -8.32 -2.50
C ALA A 90 -7.54 -8.72 -3.85
N GLU A 91 -8.30 -7.81 -4.45
CA GLU A 91 -9.04 -8.03 -5.69
C GLU A 91 -8.72 -6.92 -6.68
N SER A 92 -8.80 -7.22 -7.96
CA SER A 92 -8.78 -6.21 -9.00
C SER A 92 -9.72 -6.53 -10.12
N SER A 93 -10.08 -5.47 -10.81
CA SER A 93 -10.76 -5.52 -12.09
C SER A 93 -10.09 -4.55 -13.04
N THR A 94 -9.93 -4.95 -14.30
CA THR A 94 -9.45 -4.07 -15.36
C THR A 94 -10.57 -3.89 -16.37
N SER A 95 -10.93 -2.64 -16.65
CA SER A 95 -11.79 -2.29 -17.77
C SER A 95 -10.94 -1.78 -18.92
N LYS A 96 -11.25 -2.27 -20.12
CA LYS A 96 -10.59 -1.87 -21.37
C LYS A 96 -11.23 -0.63 -21.97
#